data_AF-A0A6M1SJF2-F1
#
_entry.id   AF-A0A6M1SJF2-F1
#
_cell.length_a   1.000
_cell.length_b   1.000
_cell.length_c   1.000
_cell.angle_alpha   90.00
_cell.angle_beta   90.00
_cell.angle_gamma   90.00
#
_symmetry.space_group_name_H-M   'P 1'
#
loop_
_entity.id
_entity.type
_entity.pdbx_description
1 polymer ?
#
loop_
_entity_poly.entity_id
_entity_poly.type
_entity_poly.pdbx_seq_one_letter_code
_entity_poly.pdbx_strand_id
1 'polypeptide(L)'
;MTPLFHYSTLARLPHMLNSGHLLPEADSHTGMPLLWFSAEPFWEPTATKPCRTGHALVNLKFWEYRDLFGCIRFALPADDSRLLTWRDVCQQAGLSRVERRTLEAAARKRGGDPRQWFATPTAIPLSDMSLEVLSIHEWRTVS
;
A
#
# COMPACT_ATOMS: atom_id res chain seq x y z
N MET A 1 19.57 -0.60 -3.82
CA MET A 1 18.64 -0.44 -2.68
C MET A 1 17.46 -1.36 -2.90
N THR A 2 16.81 -1.83 -1.83
CA THR A 2 15.58 -2.64 -1.93
C THR A 2 14.43 -1.74 -2.41
N PRO A 3 13.62 -2.16 -3.39
CA PRO A 3 12.48 -1.35 -3.85
C PRO A 3 11.41 -1.21 -2.78
N LEU A 4 10.52 -0.22 -2.96
CA LEU A 4 9.29 -0.06 -2.19
C LEU A 4 8.10 -0.54 -2.99
N PHE A 5 7.09 -1.06 -2.30
CA PHE A 5 5.98 -1.77 -2.93
C PHE A 5 4.64 -1.09 -2.70
N HIS A 6 3.91 -0.81 -3.78
CA HIS A 6 2.48 -0.55 -3.72
C HIS A 6 1.71 -1.86 -3.85
N TYR A 7 1.10 -2.33 -2.77
CA TYR A 7 0.33 -3.57 -2.72
C TYR A 7 -1.12 -3.35 -3.18
N SER A 8 -1.62 -4.23 -4.04
CA SER A 8 -3.01 -4.18 -4.54
C SER A 8 -3.57 -5.58 -4.83
N THR A 9 -4.80 -5.63 -5.33
CA THR A 9 -5.48 -6.87 -5.74
C THR A 9 -5.55 -7.01 -7.25
N LEU A 10 -5.67 -8.25 -7.75
CA LEU A 10 -5.82 -8.51 -9.19
C LEU A 10 -7.05 -7.81 -9.77
N ALA A 11 -8.13 -7.68 -8.99
CA ALA A 11 -9.36 -7.00 -9.42
C ALA A 11 -9.14 -5.52 -9.79
N ARG A 12 -8.12 -4.86 -9.22
CA ARG A 12 -7.80 -3.45 -9.51
C ARG A 12 -6.88 -3.27 -10.72
N LEU A 13 -6.23 -4.35 -11.17
CA LEU A 13 -5.22 -4.29 -12.22
C LEU A 13 -5.75 -3.70 -13.55
N PRO A 14 -6.93 -4.09 -14.08
CA PRO A 14 -7.42 -3.53 -15.33
C PRO A 14 -7.58 -2.00 -15.30
N HIS A 15 -8.02 -1.45 -14.16
CA HIS A 15 -8.14 0.00 -14.00
C HIS A 15 -6.78 0.69 -14.04
N MET A 16 -5.77 0.14 -13.35
CA MET A 16 -4.40 0.67 -13.33
C MET A 16 -3.73 0.60 -14.71
N LEU A 17 -3.94 -0.51 -15.43
CA LEU A 17 -3.42 -0.66 -16.79
C LEU A 17 -4.09 0.34 -17.75
N ASN A 18 -5.41 0.53 -17.64
CA ASN A 18 -6.14 1.47 -18.48
C ASN A 18 -5.72 2.94 -18.24
N SER A 19 -5.41 3.32 -17.00
CA SER A 19 -4.90 4.68 -16.71
C SER A 19 -3.43 4.87 -17.07
N GLY A 20 -2.66 3.78 -17.18
CA GLY A 20 -1.20 3.82 -17.32
C GLY A 20 -0.47 4.40 -16.10
N HIS A 21 -1.18 4.58 -14.98
CA HIS A 21 -0.66 5.22 -13.76
C HIS A 21 -1.23 4.57 -12.50
N LEU A 22 -0.42 4.54 -11.44
CA LEU A 22 -0.94 4.48 -10.09
C LEU A 22 -1.34 5.88 -9.64
N LEU A 23 -2.60 6.02 -9.22
CA LEU A 23 -3.19 7.31 -8.83
C LEU A 23 -3.28 7.40 -7.31
N PRO A 24 -2.95 8.56 -6.71
CA PRO A 24 -3.21 8.83 -5.30
C PRO A 24 -4.71 8.75 -4.99
N GLU A 25 -5.06 8.16 -3.85
CA GLU A 25 -6.45 8.05 -3.38
C GLU A 25 -6.66 8.86 -2.11
N ALA A 26 -7.88 9.35 -1.89
CA ALA A 26 -8.22 10.08 -0.69
C ALA A 26 -7.95 9.23 0.56
N ASP A 27 -7.06 9.72 1.43
CA ASP A 27 -6.72 9.07 2.68
C ASP A 27 -7.51 9.71 3.84
N SER A 28 -8.34 8.91 4.50
CA SER A 28 -9.23 9.41 5.55
C SER A 28 -8.52 9.88 6.82
N HIS A 29 -7.26 9.48 7.03
CA HIS A 29 -6.51 9.84 8.22
C HIS A 29 -5.77 11.16 8.04
N THR A 30 -5.20 11.37 6.86
CA THR A 30 -4.43 12.57 6.53
C THR A 30 -5.28 13.64 5.84
N GLY A 31 -6.43 13.28 5.26
CA GLY A 31 -7.25 14.17 4.44
C GLY A 31 -6.62 14.51 3.08
N MET A 32 -5.48 13.91 2.76
CA MET A 32 -4.73 14.15 1.53
C MET A 32 -4.92 12.99 0.55
N PRO A 33 -4.93 13.24 -0.76
CA PRO A 33 -4.79 12.17 -1.74
C PRO A 33 -3.35 11.63 -1.69
N LEU A 34 -3.20 10.33 -1.36
CA LEU A 34 -1.90 9.68 -1.20
C LEU A 34 -1.87 8.34 -1.94
N LEU A 35 -0.74 8.07 -2.59
CA LEU A 35 -0.38 6.77 -3.10
C LEU A 35 0.64 6.13 -2.14
N TRP A 36 0.24 5.03 -1.51
CA TRP A 36 1.02 4.38 -0.44
C TRP A 36 1.97 3.30 -0.97
N PHE A 37 3.16 3.27 -0.37
CA PHE A 37 4.21 2.27 -0.58
C PHE A 37 4.71 1.72 0.77
N SER A 38 5.23 0.49 0.78
CA SER A 38 5.88 -0.09 1.94
C SER A 38 7.22 -0.73 1.60
N ALA A 39 8.18 -0.64 2.52
CA ALA A 39 9.45 -1.37 2.47
C ALA A 39 9.33 -2.82 3.00
N GLU A 40 8.16 -3.25 3.47
CA GLU A 40 7.91 -4.63 3.88
C GLU A 40 8.12 -5.56 2.66
N PRO A 41 9.08 -6.50 2.70
CA PRO A 41 9.51 -7.26 1.52
C PRO A 41 8.51 -8.29 1.01
N PHE A 42 7.56 -8.74 1.84
CA PHE A 42 6.61 -9.77 1.42
C PHE A 42 5.19 -9.24 1.24
N TRP A 43 4.58 -8.70 2.30
CA TRP A 43 3.25 -8.10 2.27
C TRP A 43 3.06 -7.17 3.45
N GLU A 44 2.69 -5.91 3.18
CA GLU A 44 2.38 -4.94 4.23
C GLU A 44 1.10 -5.36 4.97
N PRO A 45 1.15 -5.73 6.27
CA PRO A 45 -0.01 -6.25 6.98
C PRO A 45 -1.19 -5.29 7.01
N THR A 46 -0.92 -3.98 6.95
CA THR A 46 -1.98 -2.98 6.91
C THR A 46 -2.71 -2.86 5.57
N ALA A 47 -2.14 -3.41 4.49
CA ALA A 47 -2.76 -3.48 3.17
C ALA A 47 -3.91 -4.49 3.10
N THR A 48 -3.95 -5.51 3.97
CA THR A 48 -5.08 -6.45 4.06
C THR A 48 -6.35 -5.72 4.49
N LYS A 49 -7.31 -5.56 3.57
CA LYS A 49 -8.57 -4.86 3.87
C LYS A 49 -9.63 -5.84 4.39
N PRO A 50 -10.50 -5.41 5.32
CA PRO A 50 -11.63 -6.21 5.72
C PRO A 50 -12.59 -6.43 4.54
N CYS A 51 -13.29 -7.56 4.54
CA CYS A 51 -14.27 -7.91 3.52
C CYS A 51 -15.67 -7.90 4.12
N ARG A 52 -16.66 -7.44 3.35
CA ARG A 52 -18.06 -7.51 3.76
C ARG A 52 -18.66 -8.84 3.29
N THR A 53 -19.06 -9.68 4.24
CA THR A 53 -19.70 -10.97 3.99
C THR A 53 -21.13 -10.93 4.52
N GLY A 54 -22.10 -10.79 3.61
CA GLY A 54 -23.50 -10.54 4.00
C GLY A 54 -23.64 -9.24 4.79
N HIS A 55 -24.08 -9.33 6.05
CA HIS A 55 -24.28 -8.18 6.93
C HIS A 55 -23.09 -7.85 7.84
N ALA A 56 -22.02 -8.65 7.83
CA ALA A 56 -20.87 -8.47 8.72
C ALA A 56 -19.62 -7.96 7.98
N LEU A 57 -18.84 -7.12 8.65
CA LEU A 57 -17.49 -6.76 8.23
C LEU A 57 -16.48 -7.69 8.91
N VAL A 58 -15.75 -8.47 8.12
CA VAL A 58 -14.82 -9.49 8.62
C VAL A 58 -13.39 -9.05 8.34
N ASN A 59 -12.54 -9.10 9.36
CA ASN A 59 -11.10 -8.93 9.21
C ASN A 59 -10.50 -10.22 8.65
N LEU A 60 -9.90 -10.12 7.48
CA LEU A 60 -9.24 -11.26 6.85
C LEU A 60 -7.79 -11.39 7.32
N LYS A 61 -7.32 -12.63 7.38
CA LYS A 61 -5.90 -12.96 7.41
C LYS A 61 -5.33 -12.81 6.00
N PHE A 62 -4.02 -12.64 5.89
CA PHE A 62 -3.38 -12.39 4.60
C PHE A 62 -3.65 -13.50 3.57
N TRP A 63 -3.56 -14.78 3.96
CA TRP A 63 -3.81 -15.88 3.04
C TRP A 63 -5.26 -15.92 2.54
N GLU A 64 -6.24 -15.60 3.41
CA GLU A 64 -7.64 -15.49 3.01
C GLU A 64 -7.84 -14.35 2.00
N TYR A 65 -7.17 -13.22 2.23
CA TYR A 65 -7.19 -12.08 1.32
C TYR A 65 -6.58 -12.42 -0.05
N ARG A 66 -5.42 -13.10 -0.05
CA ARG A 66 -4.76 -13.60 -1.26
C ARG A 66 -5.66 -14.55 -2.03
N ASP A 67 -6.24 -15.54 -1.37
CA ASP A 67 -7.03 -16.58 -2.03
C ASP A 67 -8.34 -16.03 -2.61
N LEU A 68 -8.91 -14.99 -1.99
CA LEU A 68 -10.14 -14.34 -2.47
C LEU A 68 -9.90 -13.34 -3.60
N PHE A 69 -8.85 -12.53 -3.53
CA PHE A 69 -8.70 -11.36 -4.40
C PHE A 69 -7.49 -11.43 -5.35
N GLY A 70 -6.57 -12.37 -5.10
CA GLY A 70 -5.22 -12.32 -5.64
C GLY A 70 -4.45 -11.09 -5.17
N CYS A 71 -3.13 -11.20 -5.15
CA CYS A 71 -2.27 -10.09 -4.74
C CYS A 71 -1.31 -9.73 -5.87
N ILE A 72 -1.18 -8.42 -6.10
CA ILE A 72 -0.18 -7.82 -6.97
C ILE A 72 0.60 -6.78 -6.19
N ARG A 73 1.78 -6.41 -6.69
CA ARG A 73 2.49 -5.23 -6.24
C ARG A 73 3.21 -4.53 -7.38
N PHE A 74 3.35 -3.23 -7.25
CA PHE A 74 4.23 -2.43 -8.10
C PHE A 74 5.46 -2.04 -7.30
N ALA A 75 6.64 -2.35 -7.84
CA ALA A 75 7.92 -2.04 -7.21
C ALA A 75 8.52 -0.77 -7.82
N LEU A 76 8.83 0.18 -6.95
CA LEU A 76 9.46 1.46 -7.28
C LEU A 76 10.85 1.56 -6.60
N PRO A 77 11.87 2.19 -7.22
CA PRO A 77 13.13 2.46 -6.54
C PRO A 77 12.94 3.23 -5.22
N ALA A 78 13.62 2.81 -4.16
CA ALA A 78 13.46 3.43 -2.83
C ALA A 78 14.07 4.83 -2.71
N ASP A 79 14.91 5.23 -3.67
CA ASP A 79 15.50 6.56 -3.79
C ASP A 79 14.70 7.49 -4.71
N ASP A 80 13.50 7.09 -5.15
CA ASP A 80 12.62 7.94 -5.93
C ASP A 80 12.27 9.23 -5.15
N SER A 81 12.63 10.38 -5.71
CA SER A 81 12.51 11.68 -5.06
C SER A 81 11.07 12.12 -4.78
N ARG A 82 10.07 11.44 -5.36
CA ARG A 82 8.64 11.73 -5.12
C ARG A 82 8.14 11.15 -3.80
N LEU A 83 8.89 10.22 -3.20
CA LEU A 83 8.51 9.52 -1.98
C LEU A 83 8.73 10.37 -0.73
N LEU A 84 7.71 10.41 0.12
CA LEU A 84 7.74 10.98 1.45
C LEU A 84 7.77 9.86 2.48
N THR A 85 8.56 10.02 3.54
CA THR A 85 8.47 9.11 4.69
C THR A 85 7.14 9.34 5.42
N TRP A 86 6.68 8.36 6.20
CA TRP A 86 5.52 8.55 7.08
C TRP A 86 5.63 9.78 7.98
N ARG A 87 6.84 10.12 8.45
CA ARG A 87 7.07 11.33 9.26
C ARG A 87 6.75 12.59 8.45
N ASP A 88 7.22 12.65 7.21
CA ASP A 88 7.05 13.83 6.36
C ASP A 88 5.59 13.97 5.92
N VAL A 89 4.91 12.85 5.64
CA VAL A 89 3.45 12.80 5.42
C VAL A 89 2.69 13.35 6.62
N CYS A 90 2.99 12.89 7.84
CA CYS A 90 2.35 13.40 9.06
C CYS A 90 2.53 14.92 9.21
N GLN A 91 3.73 15.41 8.93
CA GLN A 91 4.05 16.83 9.03
C GLN A 91 3.26 17.66 8.01
N GLN A 92 3.20 17.20 6.75
CA GLN A 92 2.45 17.88 5.70
C GLN A 92 0.94 17.87 5.97
N ALA A 93 0.41 16.75 6.49
CA ALA A 93 -0.99 16.60 6.86
C ALA A 93 -1.37 17.32 8.16
N GLY A 94 -0.40 17.91 8.88
CA GLY A 94 -0.65 18.59 10.15
C GLY A 94 -1.11 17.66 11.29
N LEU A 95 -0.79 16.36 11.22
CA LEU A 95 -1.20 15.40 12.24
C LEU A 95 -0.51 15.73 13.58
N SER A 96 -1.32 15.80 14.64
CA SER A 96 -0.79 15.94 15.99
C SER A 96 0.00 14.69 16.39
N ARG A 97 0.89 14.86 17.38
CA ARG A 97 1.65 13.75 17.97
C ARG A 97 0.73 12.63 18.50
N VAL A 98 -0.45 12.99 19.00
CA VAL A 98 -1.41 12.03 19.55
C VAL A 98 -2.06 11.22 18.43
N GLU A 99 -2.57 11.88 17.38
CA GLU A 99 -3.17 11.20 16.22
C GLU A 99 -2.17 10.26 15.55
N ARG A 100 -0.96 10.75 15.28
CA ARG A 100 0.12 9.94 14.72
C ARG A 100 0.37 8.68 15.56
N ARG A 101 0.51 8.82 16.88
CA ARG A 101 0.74 7.67 17.78
C ARG A 101 -0.40 6.67 17.77
N THR A 102 -1.65 7.16 17.70
CA THR A 102 -2.84 6.32 17.60
C THR A 102 -2.82 5.49 16.32
N LEU A 103 -2.53 6.11 15.18
CA LEU A 103 -2.43 5.41 13.89
C LEU A 103 -1.29 4.38 13.90
N GLU A 104 -0.12 4.77 14.39
CA GLU A 104 1.02 3.86 14.49
C GLU A 104 0.76 2.68 15.44
N ALA A 105 0.06 2.90 16.55
CA ALA A 105 -0.32 1.82 17.48
C ALA A 105 -1.31 0.85 16.84
N ALA A 106 -2.31 1.37 16.11
CA ALA A 106 -3.27 0.56 15.37
C ALA A 106 -2.58 -0.28 14.28
N ALA A 107 -1.60 0.29 13.58
CA ALA A 107 -0.78 -0.40 12.60
C ALA A 107 0.02 -1.56 13.21
N ARG A 108 0.73 -1.29 14.32
CA ARG A 108 1.53 -2.28 15.03
C ARG A 108 0.68 -3.43 15.55
N LYS A 109 -0.54 -3.15 16.02
CA LYS A 109 -1.50 -4.20 16.44
C LYS A 109 -1.86 -5.16 15.30
N ARG A 110 -1.76 -4.70 14.05
CA ARG A 110 -1.98 -5.50 12.83
C ARG A 110 -0.68 -6.11 12.27
N GLY A 111 0.46 -5.87 12.91
CA GLY A 111 1.77 -6.35 12.49
C GLY A 111 2.54 -5.41 11.54
N GLY A 112 1.99 -4.24 11.19
CA GLY A 112 2.69 -3.29 10.32
C GLY A 112 3.74 -2.46 11.07
N ASP A 113 4.75 -1.98 10.34
CA ASP A 113 5.76 -1.04 10.85
C ASP A 113 5.67 0.31 10.13
N PRO A 114 5.17 1.37 10.79
CA PRO A 114 5.07 2.70 10.20
C PRO A 114 6.41 3.31 9.72
N ARG A 115 7.56 2.77 10.14
CA ARG A 115 8.88 3.19 9.62
C ARG A 115 9.13 2.70 8.20
N GLN A 116 8.40 1.66 7.77
CA GLN A 116 8.46 1.12 6.41
C GLN A 116 7.47 1.82 5.48
N TRP A 117 6.64 2.75 5.97
CA TRP A 117 5.63 3.42 5.16
C TRP A 117 6.16 4.65 4.47
N PHE A 118 5.86 4.70 3.17
CA PHE A 118 6.15 5.82 2.31
C PHE A 118 4.89 6.18 1.53
N ALA A 119 4.77 7.42 1.11
CA ALA A 119 3.69 7.82 0.23
C ALA A 119 4.11 8.93 -0.70
N THR A 120 3.32 9.16 -1.74
CA THR A 120 3.44 10.35 -2.57
C THR A 120 2.06 10.90 -2.90
N PRO A 121 1.87 12.25 -2.96
CA PRO A 121 0.64 12.85 -3.46
C PRO A 121 0.60 12.91 -4.99
N THR A 122 1.61 12.37 -5.69
CA THR A 122 1.75 12.43 -7.15
C THR A 122 1.43 11.07 -7.77
N ALA A 123 0.80 11.09 -8.95
CA ALA A 123 0.63 9.88 -9.75
C ALA A 123 1.98 9.36 -10.26
N ILE A 124 2.12 8.04 -10.31
CA ILE A 124 3.34 7.39 -10.83
C ILE A 124 3.00 6.60 -12.09
N PRO A 125 3.63 6.91 -13.24
CA PRO A 125 3.50 6.13 -14.46
C PRO A 125 3.87 4.66 -14.23
N LEU A 126 3.10 3.73 -14.76
CA LEU A 126 3.42 2.30 -14.63
C LEU A 126 4.76 1.93 -15.29
N SER A 127 5.22 2.72 -16.26
CA SER A 127 6.55 2.59 -16.89
C SER A 127 7.72 2.79 -15.94
N ASP A 128 7.51 3.46 -14.80
CA ASP A 128 8.54 3.71 -13.79
C ASP A 128 8.68 2.53 -12.82
N MET A 129 7.84 1.51 -12.96
CA MET A 129 7.68 0.43 -11.98
C MET A 129 7.73 -0.95 -12.65
N SER A 130 8.02 -1.96 -11.85
CA SER A 130 7.78 -3.36 -12.25
C SER A 130 6.53 -3.89 -11.56
N LEU A 131 5.68 -4.57 -12.33
CA LEU A 131 4.51 -5.27 -11.81
C LEU A 131 4.90 -6.70 -11.43
N GLU A 132 4.50 -7.11 -10.23
CA GLU A 132 4.66 -8.49 -9.76
C GLU A 132 3.32 -9.05 -9.30
N VAL A 133 3.10 -10.34 -9.58
CA VAL A 133 1.93 -11.10 -9.14
C VAL A 133 2.37 -12.15 -8.14
N LEU A 134 1.64 -12.28 -7.04
CA LEU A 134 1.92 -13.31 -6.05
C LEU A 134 1.36 -14.66 -6.51
N SER A 135 2.25 -15.62 -6.73
CA SER A 135 1.91 -17.02 -7.00
C SER A 135 2.20 -17.88 -5.78
N ILE A 136 1.15 -18.29 -5.07
CA ILE A 136 1.20 -19.06 -3.81
C ILE A 136 2.02 -18.34 -2.72
N HIS A 137 3.36 -18.41 -2.76
CA HIS A 137 4.28 -17.76 -1.80
C HIS A 137 5.44 -17.02 -2.47
N GLU A 138 5.40 -16.84 -3.80
CA GLU A 138 6.49 -16.23 -4.56
C GLU A 138 5.97 -15.08 -5.42
N TRP A 139 6.66 -13.95 -5.36
CA TRP A 139 6.41 -12.82 -6.25
C TRP A 139 7.05 -13.07 -7.61
N ARG A 140 6.27 -12.93 -8.68
CA ARG A 140 6.74 -13.11 -10.06
C ARG A 140 6.54 -11.85 -10.86
N THR A 141 7.62 -11.33 -11.42
CA THR A 141 7.57 -10.20 -12.35
C THR A 141 6.77 -10.57 -13.59
N VAL A 142 5.87 -9.68 -13.98
CA VAL A 142 5.12 -9.78 -15.23
C VAL A 142 5.94 -9.07 -16.31
N SER A 143 6.34 -9.83 -17.32
CA SER A 143 7.03 -9.34 -18.53
C SER A 143 6.04 -8.92 -19.61
#